data_AF-A0A524Q5V9-F1
#
_entry.id   AF-A0A524Q5V9-F1
#
_cell.length_a   1.000
_cell.length_b   1.000
_cell.length_c   1.000
_cell.angle_alpha   90.00
_cell.angle_beta   90.00
_cell.angle_gamma   90.00
#
_symmetry.space_group_name_H-M   'P 1'
#
loop_
_entity.id
_entity.type
_entity.pdbx_description
1 polymer ?
#
loop_
_entity_poly.entity_id
_entity_poly.type
_entity_poly.pdbx_seq_one_letter_code
_entity_poly.pdbx_strand_id
1 'polypeptide(L)'
;MGSVKDLKVAKKPTDVQAGEGVFTFSDRYSVFDWGEMPDHIDGKGKALCVIGAYFFEKLHDAGIDSHYRGIVDGENGVRRLKEAREAPAAMAVNLYRVIRPAEKGGNY
;
A
#
# COMPACT_ATOMS: atom_id res chain seq x y z
N MET A 1 -2.04 -4.33 12.63
CA MET A 1 -0.91 -4.65 11.73
C MET A 1 -1.47 -5.54 10.62
N GLY A 2 -1.20 -5.23 9.35
CA GLY A 2 -1.75 -6.02 8.25
C GLY A 2 -0.96 -7.31 8.06
N SER A 3 -1.60 -8.36 7.54
CA SER A 3 -0.98 -9.68 7.37
C SER A 3 0.30 -9.63 6.53
N VAL A 4 0.28 -8.90 5.42
CA VAL A 4 1.37 -8.86 4.42
C VAL A 4 1.92 -7.45 4.15
N LYS A 5 1.31 -6.43 4.75
CA LYS A 5 1.64 -5.02 4.54
C LYS A 5 1.43 -4.22 5.81
N ASP A 6 2.32 -3.28 6.04
CA ASP A 6 2.20 -2.27 7.09
C ASP A 6 1.86 -0.91 6.48
N LEU A 7 0.89 -0.22 7.09
CA LEU A 7 0.49 1.12 6.68
C LEU A 7 1.01 2.15 7.66
N LYS A 8 1.86 3.06 7.18
CA LYS A 8 2.18 4.30 7.88
C LYS A 8 1.34 5.44 7.31
N VAL A 9 0.52 6.07 8.15
CA VAL A 9 -0.27 7.25 7.76
C VAL A 9 0.59 8.49 7.94
N ALA A 10 0.93 9.17 6.84
CA ALA A 10 1.67 10.44 6.87
C ALA A 10 0.71 11.62 7.04
N LYS A 11 -0.42 11.61 6.34
CA LYS A 11 -1.50 12.60 6.47
C LYS A 11 -2.84 11.89 6.49
N LYS A 12 -3.70 12.18 7.47
CA LYS A 12 -5.05 11.61 7.51
C LYS A 12 -5.94 12.23 6.43
N PRO A 13 -6.84 11.45 5.80
CA PRO A 13 -7.85 12.00 4.91
C PRO A 13 -8.85 12.88 5.66
N THR A 14 -9.42 13.86 4.97
CA THR A 14 -10.56 14.65 5.44
C THR A 14 -11.84 14.27 4.68
N ASP A 15 -12.89 15.05 4.87
CA ASP A 15 -14.15 14.95 4.14
C ASP A 15 -14.04 15.36 2.66
N VAL A 16 -13.10 16.25 2.34
CA VAL A 16 -12.94 16.83 1.00
C VAL A 16 -11.57 16.54 0.36
N GLN A 17 -10.62 15.96 1.10
CA GLN A 17 -9.27 15.70 0.59
C GLN A 17 -8.78 14.31 0.98
N ALA A 18 -8.08 13.66 0.05
CA ALA A 18 -7.35 12.43 0.33
C ALA A 18 -6.20 12.69 1.33
N GLY A 19 -5.92 11.67 2.12
CA GLY A 19 -4.74 11.59 2.96
C GLY A 19 -3.57 10.97 2.21
N GLU A 20 -2.46 10.82 2.90
CA GLU A 20 -1.23 10.26 2.37
C GLU A 20 -0.72 9.14 3.27
N GLY A 21 -0.40 8.01 2.67
CA GLY A 21 0.11 6.83 3.35
C GLY A 21 1.28 6.21 2.63
N VAL A 22 2.01 5.37 3.36
CA VAL A 22 3.04 4.50 2.81
C VAL A 22 2.69 3.07 3.17
N PHE A 23 2.58 2.22 2.16
CA PHE A 23 2.55 0.77 2.36
C PHE A 23 3.97 0.23 2.30
N THR A 24 4.41 -0.43 3.36
CA THR A 24 5.63 -1.24 3.39
C THR A 24 5.23 -2.70 3.27
N PHE A 25 5.73 -3.37 2.24
CA PHE A 25 5.46 -4.77 1.95
C PHE A 25 6.43 -5.65 2.77
N SER A 26 5.89 -6.65 3.45
CA SER A 26 6.68 -7.55 4.28
C SER A 26 6.89 -8.90 3.60
N ASP A 27 7.87 -9.65 4.13
CA ASP A 27 8.14 -11.04 3.74
C ASP A 27 7.19 -12.04 4.42
N ARG A 28 6.32 -11.53 5.31
CA ARG A 28 5.24 -12.29 5.97
C ARG A 28 4.18 -12.71 4.97
N TYR A 29 3.71 -13.94 5.03
CA TYR A 29 2.58 -14.43 4.24
C TYR A 29 1.49 -15.01 5.14
N SER A 30 0.31 -15.21 4.56
CA SER A 30 -0.86 -15.77 5.24
C SER A 30 -1.54 -16.74 4.28
N VAL A 31 -1.93 -17.91 4.79
CA VAL A 31 -2.66 -18.92 4.03
C VAL A 31 -3.83 -19.40 4.90
N PHE A 32 -4.98 -19.67 4.29
CA PHE A 32 -6.16 -20.20 4.97
C PHE A 32 -6.61 -19.39 6.22
N ASP A 33 -6.56 -18.05 6.14
CA ASP A 33 -6.94 -17.14 7.22
C ASP A 33 -6.21 -17.36 8.57
N TRP A 34 -5.04 -18.01 8.55
CA TRP A 34 -4.25 -18.27 9.75
C TRP A 34 -3.79 -16.96 10.45
N GLY A 35 -3.64 -15.89 9.68
CA GLY A 35 -2.84 -14.73 10.09
C GLY A 35 -1.41 -14.87 9.56
N GLU A 36 -0.43 -14.24 10.22
CA GLU A 36 0.97 -14.37 9.82
C GLU A 36 1.48 -15.80 10.04
N MET A 37 2.10 -16.38 9.00
CA MET A 37 2.80 -17.66 9.09
C MET A 37 4.12 -17.50 9.86
N PRO A 38 4.59 -18.54 10.58
CA PRO A 38 5.80 -18.47 11.39
C PRO A 38 7.08 -18.28 10.57
N ASP A 39 7.10 -18.81 9.35
CA ASP A 39 8.21 -18.64 8.41
C ASP A 39 8.04 -17.37 7.57
N HIS A 40 9.16 -16.77 7.16
CA HIS A 40 9.18 -15.66 6.21
C HIS A 40 9.74 -16.14 4.87
N ILE A 41 9.27 -15.52 3.77
CA ILE A 41 9.78 -15.78 2.43
C ILE A 41 10.67 -14.60 2.05
N ASP A 42 11.99 -14.80 2.08
CA ASP A 42 12.98 -13.74 1.85
C ASP A 42 12.76 -13.02 0.52
N GLY A 43 12.72 -11.69 0.57
CA GLY A 43 12.56 -10.82 -0.59
C GLY A 43 11.14 -10.76 -1.17
N LYS A 44 10.17 -11.49 -0.62
CA LYS A 44 8.79 -11.51 -1.11
C LYS A 44 8.14 -10.12 -1.10
N GLY A 45 8.34 -9.35 -0.04
CA GLY A 45 7.79 -8.01 0.10
C GLY A 45 8.29 -7.07 -1.00
N LYS A 46 9.59 -7.09 -1.27
CA LYS A 46 10.21 -6.32 -2.36
C LYS A 46 9.68 -6.75 -3.73
N ALA A 47 9.61 -8.06 -3.98
CA ALA A 47 9.07 -8.59 -5.24
C ALA A 47 7.60 -8.15 -5.47
N LEU A 48 6.76 -8.23 -4.44
CA LEU A 48 5.36 -7.79 -4.51
C LEU A 48 5.22 -6.28 -4.68
N CYS A 49 6.11 -5.48 -4.07
CA CYS A 49 6.13 -4.04 -4.25
C CYS A 49 6.46 -3.67 -5.70
N VAL A 50 7.49 -4.31 -6.29
CA VAL A 50 7.87 -4.12 -7.70
C VAL A 50 6.72 -4.51 -8.64
N ILE A 51 6.14 -5.69 -8.46
CA ILE A 51 5.03 -6.17 -9.29
C ILE A 51 3.81 -5.23 -9.17
N GLY A 52 3.46 -4.83 -7.94
CA GLY A 52 2.36 -3.90 -7.70
C GLY A 52 2.60 -2.55 -8.38
N ALA A 53 3.77 -1.95 -8.18
CA ALA A 53 4.14 -0.69 -8.82
C ALA A 53 4.09 -0.79 -10.35
N TYR A 54 4.61 -1.88 -10.94
CA TYR A 54 4.57 -2.11 -12.38
C TYR A 54 3.13 -2.06 -12.92
N PHE A 55 2.21 -2.81 -12.30
CA PHE A 55 0.83 -2.84 -12.76
C PHE A 55 0.09 -1.53 -12.50
N PHE A 56 0.33 -0.84 -11.39
CA PHE A 56 -0.27 0.47 -11.15
C PHE A 56 0.19 1.51 -12.17
N GLU A 57 1.47 1.52 -12.54
CA GLU A 57 1.97 2.41 -13.60
C GLU A 57 1.37 2.07 -14.96
N LYS A 58 1.20 0.78 -15.28
CA LYS A 58 0.51 0.36 -16.51
C LYS A 58 -0.95 0.77 -16.55
N LEU A 59 -1.66 0.69 -15.42
CA LEU A 59 -3.04 1.17 -15.31
C LEU A 59 -3.11 2.69 -15.50
N HIS A 60 -2.17 3.43 -14.91
CA HIS A 60 -2.08 4.88 -15.09
C HIS A 60 -1.80 5.26 -16.56
N ASP A 61 -0.87 4.58 -17.23
CA ASP A 61 -0.59 4.77 -18.66
C ASP A 61 -1.83 4.46 -19.53
N ALA A 62 -2.73 3.59 -19.06
CA ALA A 62 -4.02 3.29 -19.69
C ALA A 62 -5.16 4.24 -19.29
N GLY A 63 -4.88 5.29 -18.50
CA GLY A 63 -5.86 6.26 -18.03
C GLY A 63 -6.77 5.78 -16.89
N ILE A 64 -6.36 4.72 -16.17
CA ILE A 64 -7.10 4.18 -15.03
C ILE A 64 -6.48 4.70 -13.73
N ASP A 65 -7.25 5.53 -13.03
CA ASP A 65 -6.84 6.11 -11.75
C ASP A 65 -6.76 5.06 -10.65
N SER A 66 -5.79 5.24 -9.75
CA SER A 66 -5.63 4.40 -8.56
C SER A 66 -5.12 5.22 -7.38
N HIS A 67 -5.05 4.60 -6.20
CA HIS A 67 -4.45 5.26 -5.05
C HIS A 67 -2.92 5.37 -5.13
N TYR A 68 -2.26 4.72 -6.08
CA TYR A 68 -0.80 4.65 -6.16
C TYR A 68 -0.22 6.01 -6.56
N ARG A 69 0.82 6.45 -5.85
CA ARG A 69 1.52 7.72 -6.14
C ARG A 69 2.96 7.52 -6.63
N GLY A 70 3.51 6.32 -6.47
CA GLY A 70 4.91 6.01 -6.76
C GLY A 70 5.52 5.07 -5.71
N ILE A 71 6.71 4.57 -6.00
CA ILE A 71 7.53 3.83 -5.03
C ILE A 71 8.25 4.80 -4.09
N VAL A 72 8.61 4.32 -2.90
CA VAL A 72 9.50 5.03 -1.97
C VAL A 72 10.90 4.47 -2.14
N ASP A 73 11.84 5.29 -2.62
CA ASP A 73 13.23 4.91 -2.85
C ASP A 73 14.17 5.65 -1.88
N GLY A 74 14.47 5.01 -0.75
CA GLY A 74 15.30 5.57 0.31
C GLY A 74 14.75 6.88 0.90
N GLU A 75 15.63 7.83 1.21
CA GLU A 75 15.27 9.17 1.68
C GLU A 75 14.80 10.10 0.53
N ASN A 76 14.87 9.65 -0.73
CA ASN A 76 14.76 10.50 -1.92
C ASN A 76 13.32 10.71 -2.43
N GLY A 77 12.32 10.49 -1.58
CA GLY A 77 10.91 10.78 -1.88
C GLY A 77 10.22 9.73 -2.76
N VAL A 78 9.11 10.16 -3.39
CA VAL A 78 8.23 9.31 -4.20
C VAL A 78 8.61 9.40 -5.68
N ARG A 79 8.81 8.25 -6.35
CA ARG A 79 9.32 8.18 -7.73
C ARG A 79 8.63 7.08 -8.53
N ARG A 80 8.87 7.06 -9.84
CA ARG A 80 8.42 5.95 -10.70
C ARG A 80 9.33 4.73 -10.54
N LEU A 81 8.79 3.55 -10.77
CA LEU A 81 9.50 2.27 -10.65
C LEU A 81 10.75 2.22 -11.52
N LYS A 82 10.71 2.77 -12.75
CA LYS A 82 11.88 2.81 -13.66
C LYS A 82 13.08 3.60 -13.12
N GLU A 83 12.86 4.43 -12.11
CA GLU A 83 13.88 5.30 -11.51
C GLU A 83 14.45 4.70 -10.21
N ALA A 84 13.96 3.53 -9.80
CA ALA A 84 14.41 2.84 -8.60
C ALA A 84 15.88 2.41 -8.71
N ARG A 85 16.68 2.69 -7.69
CA ARG A 85 18.08 2.21 -7.62
C ARG A 85 18.18 0.77 -7.15
N GLU A 86 17.27 0.36 -6.29
CA GLU A 86 17.14 -0.99 -5.75
C GLU A 86 15.68 -1.43 -5.77
N ALA A 87 15.42 -2.72 -5.54
CA ALA A 87 14.05 -3.22 -5.43
C ALA A 87 13.34 -2.54 -4.23
N PRO A 88 12.29 -1.72 -4.47
CA PRO A 88 11.59 -1.02 -3.41
C PRO A 88 10.85 -2.02 -2.51
N ALA A 89 10.80 -1.72 -1.22
CA ALA A 89 9.93 -2.43 -0.27
C ALA A 89 8.66 -1.64 0.07
N ALA A 90 8.54 -0.40 -0.41
CA ALA A 90 7.46 0.49 -0.04
C ALA A 90 6.95 1.35 -1.21
N MET A 91 5.68 1.73 -1.14
CA MET A 91 5.04 2.65 -2.09
C MET A 91 4.17 3.67 -1.37
N ALA A 92 4.12 4.88 -1.93
CA ALA A 92 3.26 5.94 -1.46
C ALA A 92 1.87 5.80 -2.08
N VAL A 93 0.84 6.04 -1.27
CA VAL A 93 -0.56 5.92 -1.66
C VAL A 93 -1.40 7.08 -1.15
N ASN A 94 -2.47 7.39 -1.88
CA ASN A 94 -3.57 8.18 -1.38
C ASN A 94 -4.40 7.35 -0.39
N LEU A 95 -4.78 7.96 0.72
CA LEU A 95 -5.68 7.37 1.71
C LEU A 95 -7.04 8.05 1.63
N TYR A 96 -8.11 7.29 1.82
CA TYR A 96 -9.47 7.81 1.79
C TYR A 96 -10.16 7.57 3.12
N ARG A 97 -11.12 8.44 3.45
CA ARG A 97 -11.87 8.31 4.70
C ARG A 97 -12.69 7.02 4.70
N VAL A 98 -12.80 6.41 5.87
CA VAL A 98 -13.74 5.31 6.10
C VAL A 98 -15.08 5.91 6.51
N ILE A 99 -16.11 5.69 5.70
CA ILE A 99 -17.48 6.04 6.06
C ILE A 99 -18.05 4.86 6.85
N ARG A 100 -18.32 5.08 8.15
CA ARG A 100 -18.93 4.06 9.00
C ARG A 100 -20.45 4.11 8.87
N PRO A 101 -21.15 2.96 8.90
CA PRO A 101 -22.60 2.96 8.97
C PRO A 101 -23.09 3.69 10.22
N ALA A 102 -24.25 4.33 10.13
CA ALA A 102 -24.87 5.01 11.25
C ALA A 102 -25.65 3.99 12.10
N GLU A 103 -25.28 3.86 13.37
CA GLU A 103 -26.02 2.98 14.28
C GLU A 103 -27.41 3.56 14.57
N LYS A 104 -28.46 2.74 14.39
CA LYS A 104 -29.84 3.07 14.76
C LYS A 104 -30.42 1.95 15.61
N GLY A 105 -30.58 2.23 16.92
CA GLY A 105 -31.23 1.32 17.86
C GLY A 105 -30.50 -0.01 18.05
N GLY A 106 -29.15 0.00 18.04
CA GLY A 106 -28.33 -1.20 18.21
C GLY A 106 -28.02 -1.97 16.92
N ASN A 107 -28.52 -1.51 15.78
CA ASN A 107 -28.23 -2.08 14.45
C ASN A 107 -27.40 -1.08 13.62
N TYR A 108 -26.49 -1.60 12.80
CA TYR A 108 -25.65 -0.83 11.87
C TYR A 108 -26.19 -0.89 10.44
#